data_AF-A0A2K5RIH8-F1
#
_entry.id   AF-A0A2K5RIH8-F1
#
_cell.length_a   1.000
_cell.length_b   1.000
_cell.length_c   1.000
_cell.angle_alpha   90.00
_cell.angle_beta   90.00
_cell.angle_gamma   90.00
#
_symmetry.space_group_name_H-M   'P 1'
#
loop_
_entity.id
_entity.type
_entity.pdbx_description
1 polymer ?
#
loop_
_entity_poly.entity_id
_entity_poly.type
_entity_poly.pdbx_seq_one_letter_code
_entity_poly.pdbx_strand_id
1 'polypeptide(L)'
;LNKIRNGGTCLSFHFLFGLEIRMRRIVFAGGVILSCLLGDIGGMICRACNLSIPFHGCLLDLGTCKTKPGQYCIKEVHIKGGIEWYSIKGCTKNISECFKRIISPYEIQAAHCCHRPMCNL
;
A
#
# COMPACT_ATOMS: atom_id res chain seq x y z
N LEU A 1 -9.99 19.09 9.91
CA LEU A 1 -10.50 18.48 8.67
C LEU A 1 -9.35 18.33 7.69
N ASN A 2 -8.79 17.12 7.57
CA ASN A 2 -7.65 16.84 6.71
C ASN A 2 -8.11 16.69 5.26
N LYS A 3 -7.62 17.57 4.39
CA LYS A 3 -7.95 17.61 2.96
C LYS A 3 -7.25 16.46 2.25
N ILE A 4 -8.05 15.46 1.88
CA ILE A 4 -7.68 14.33 1.01
C ILE A 4 -7.15 14.92 -0.31
N ARG A 5 -5.85 14.77 -0.57
CA ARG A 5 -5.23 15.16 -1.84
C ARG A 5 -5.42 14.01 -2.83
N ASN A 6 -6.46 14.12 -3.64
CA ASN A 6 -6.76 13.25 -4.77
C ASN A 6 -5.53 13.07 -5.66
N GLY A 7 -5.08 11.82 -5.80
CA GLY A 7 -4.11 11.42 -6.81
C GLY A 7 -4.79 11.39 -8.17
N GLY A 8 -4.66 12.49 -8.90
CA GLY A 8 -5.25 12.64 -10.23
C GLY A 8 -4.45 13.62 -11.05
N THR A 9 -3.24 13.24 -11.48
CA THR A 9 -2.47 14.05 -12.43
C THR A 9 -1.50 13.17 -13.23
N CYS A 10 -2.04 12.43 -14.19
CA CYS A 10 -1.27 12.09 -15.40
C CYS A 10 -2.10 12.35 -16.67
N LEU A 11 -3.44 12.34 -16.58
CA LEU A 11 -4.31 12.64 -17.74
C LEU A 11 -4.51 14.14 -18.02
N SER A 12 -4.45 15.02 -17.01
CA SER A 12 -4.83 16.43 -17.18
C SER A 12 -3.77 17.31 -17.86
N PHE A 13 -2.51 16.86 -17.94
CA PHE A 13 -1.46 17.64 -18.59
C PHE A 13 -1.44 17.49 -20.12
N HIS A 14 -2.10 16.47 -20.66
CA HIS A 14 -2.18 16.28 -22.12
C HIS A 14 -3.13 17.29 -22.79
N PHE A 15 -4.13 17.81 -22.07
CA PHE A 15 -5.19 18.66 -22.65
C PHE A 15 -4.88 20.16 -22.63
N LEU A 16 -4.04 20.64 -21.69
CA LEU A 16 -3.74 22.07 -21.55
C LEU A 16 -2.55 22.56 -22.40
N PHE A 17 -1.76 21.65 -22.96
CA PHE A 17 -0.54 21.99 -23.70
C PHE A 17 -0.70 21.99 -25.23
N GLY A 18 -1.95 22.01 -25.72
CA GLY A 18 -2.26 22.05 -27.15
C GLY A 18 -2.22 23.43 -27.80
N LEU A 19 -2.25 24.52 -27.01
CA LEU A 19 -2.56 25.85 -27.58
C LEU A 19 -1.36 26.81 -27.75
N GLU A 20 -0.22 26.66 -27.05
CA GLU A 20 0.64 27.85 -26.93
C GLU A 20 2.15 27.64 -26.77
N ILE A 21 2.81 26.71 -27.48
CA ILE A 21 4.29 26.82 -27.59
C ILE A 21 4.89 26.00 -28.74
N ARG A 22 4.74 26.54 -29.95
CA ARG A 22 5.65 26.27 -31.08
C ARG A 22 6.98 26.96 -30.73
N MET A 23 7.96 26.17 -30.26
CA MET A 23 9.41 26.48 -30.15
C MET A 23 9.99 26.42 -28.72
N ARG A 24 10.02 25.22 -28.10
CA ARG A 24 11.02 24.83 -27.07
C ARG A 24 11.02 23.30 -26.82
N ARG A 25 10.95 22.52 -27.91
CA ARG A 25 10.62 21.08 -27.92
C ARG A 25 11.64 20.14 -27.25
N ILE A 26 12.91 20.52 -27.09
CA ILE A 26 13.96 19.56 -26.68
C ILE A 26 14.21 19.57 -25.16
N VAL A 27 14.16 20.74 -24.52
CA VAL A 27 14.47 20.87 -23.08
C VAL A 27 13.28 20.50 -22.18
N PHE A 28 12.06 20.85 -22.60
CA PHE A 28 10.85 20.51 -21.86
C PHE A 28 10.50 19.03 -21.94
N ALA A 29 10.80 18.37 -23.06
CA ALA A 29 10.60 16.93 -23.20
C ALA A 29 11.47 16.13 -22.20
N GLY A 30 12.75 16.50 -22.06
CA GLY A 30 13.65 15.85 -21.11
C GLY A 30 13.24 16.03 -19.64
N GLY A 31 12.83 17.24 -19.25
CA GLY A 31 12.36 17.53 -17.89
C GLY A 31 11.06 16.81 -17.50
N VAL A 32 10.11 16.69 -18.44
CA VAL A 32 8.85 15.96 -18.23
C VAL A 32 9.08 14.45 -18.14
N ILE A 33 9.94 13.88 -19.00
CA ILE A 33 10.28 12.45 -18.95
C ILE A 33 11.01 12.10 -17.63
N LEU A 34 11.95 12.94 -17.19
CA LEU A 34 12.66 12.75 -15.92
C LEU A 34 11.71 12.86 -14.71
N SER A 35 10.75 13.78 -14.75
CA SER A 35 9.74 13.93 -13.69
C SER A 35 8.76 12.75 -13.63
N CYS A 36 8.39 12.17 -14.78
CA CYS A 36 7.58 10.95 -14.84
C CYS A 36 8.33 9.73 -14.28
N LEU A 37 9.63 9.58 -14.60
CA LEU A 37 10.46 8.49 -14.05
C LEU A 37 10.69 8.61 -12.54
N LEU A 38 10.72 9.83 -11.98
CA LEU A 38 10.89 10.06 -10.54
C LEU A 38 9.56 10.07 -9.76
N GLY A 39 8.42 10.29 -10.43
CA GLY A 39 7.10 10.34 -9.80
C GLY A 39 6.54 8.96 -9.45
N ASP A 40 7.02 7.92 -10.13
CA ASP A 40 6.59 6.53 -9.98
C ASP A 40 7.49 5.76 -9.00
N ILE A 41 7.87 6.41 -7.90
CA ILE A 41 8.46 5.71 -6.75
C ILE A 41 7.34 4.81 -6.19
N GLY A 42 7.31 3.58 -6.71
CA GLY A 42 6.25 2.56 -6.63
C GLY A 42 5.86 2.14 -5.21
N GLY A 43 5.27 3.06 -4.47
CA GLY A 43 4.60 2.79 -3.21
C GLY A 43 3.18 2.32 -3.47
N MET A 44 2.86 1.12 -3.00
CA MET A 44 1.50 0.59 -3.00
C MET A 44 0.78 0.98 -1.70
N ILE A 45 -0.54 0.97 -1.74
CA ILE A 45 -1.38 1.25 -0.57
C ILE A 45 -1.86 -0.08 0.01
N CYS A 46 -1.71 -0.27 1.32
CA CYS A 46 -2.19 -1.45 2.04
C CYS A 46 -3.24 -1.05 3.09
N ARG A 47 -4.06 -2.02 3.51
CA ARG A 47 -4.96 -1.85 4.66
C ARG A 47 -4.14 -1.81 5.94
N ALA A 48 -4.44 -0.88 6.84
CA ALA A 48 -3.81 -0.80 8.16
C ALA A 48 -4.88 -0.99 9.25
N CYS A 49 -4.79 -2.08 10.00
CA CYS A 49 -5.75 -2.45 11.02
C CYS A 49 -5.05 -3.22 12.14
N ASN A 50 -5.19 -2.76 13.38
CA ASN A 50 -4.53 -3.43 14.51
C ASN A 50 -5.34 -4.63 15.04
N LEU A 51 -6.65 -4.63 14.83
CA LEU A 51 -7.53 -5.72 15.27
C LEU A 51 -8.70 -5.87 14.29
N SER A 52 -8.64 -6.93 13.50
CA SER A 52 -9.71 -7.34 12.58
C SER A 52 -10.28 -8.67 13.05
N ILE A 53 -11.57 -8.74 13.34
CA ILE A 53 -12.24 -9.98 13.74
C ILE A 53 -12.99 -10.52 12.51
N PRO A 54 -12.99 -11.84 12.27
CA PRO A 54 -13.85 -12.42 11.24
C PRO A 54 -15.31 -11.96 11.43
N PHE A 55 -16.01 -11.70 10.33
CA PHE A 55 -17.39 -11.20 10.26
C PHE A 55 -17.66 -9.76 10.75
N HIS A 56 -16.84 -9.20 11.65
CA HIS A 56 -16.99 -7.82 12.13
C HIS A 56 -16.12 -6.81 11.37
N GLY A 57 -15.07 -7.28 10.69
CA GLY A 57 -14.12 -6.42 10.01
C GLY A 57 -13.13 -5.79 10.98
N CYS A 58 -12.68 -4.57 10.68
CA CYS A 58 -11.65 -3.88 11.46
C CYS A 58 -12.25 -3.07 12.61
N LEU A 59 -11.93 -3.45 13.86
CA LEU A 59 -12.36 -2.71 15.05
C LEU A 59 -11.41 -1.55 15.38
N LEU A 60 -10.10 -1.78 15.21
CA LEU A 60 -9.06 -0.76 15.43
C LEU A 60 -8.51 -0.33 14.07
N ASP A 61 -9.28 0.51 13.37
CA ASP A 61 -8.97 0.97 12.02
C ASP A 61 -7.99 2.14 12.01
N LEU A 62 -6.81 1.92 11.42
CA LEU A 62 -5.83 2.96 11.13
C LEU A 62 -6.00 3.47 9.68
N GLY A 63 -6.95 2.92 8.93
CA GLY A 63 -7.24 3.26 7.56
C GLY A 63 -6.30 2.53 6.60
N THR A 64 -5.30 3.25 6.10
CA THR A 64 -4.40 2.76 5.05
C THR A 64 -2.97 3.19 5.31
N CYS A 65 -2.01 2.33 5.00
CA CYS A 65 -0.59 2.70 5.00
C CYS A 65 -0.05 2.69 3.57
N LYS A 66 0.86 3.63 3.28
CA LYS A 66 1.56 3.71 1.99
C LYS A 66 2.94 3.08 2.16
N THR A 67 3.26 2.07 1.34
CA THR A 67 4.57 1.45 1.35
C THR A 67 5.62 2.34 0.71
N LYS A 68 6.84 2.24 1.22
CA LYS A 68 8.04 2.75 0.55
C LYS A 68 8.58 1.70 -0.44
N PRO A 69 9.44 2.08 -1.40
CA PRO A 69 10.14 1.11 -2.23
C PRO A 69 10.85 0.06 -1.35
N GLY A 70 10.60 -1.22 -1.61
CA GLY A 70 11.12 -2.34 -0.82
C GLY A 70 10.31 -2.73 0.42
N GLN A 71 9.13 -2.12 0.65
CA GLN A 71 8.19 -2.53 1.70
C GLN A 71 7.01 -3.33 1.15
N TYR A 72 6.36 -4.10 2.04
CA TYR A 72 5.31 -5.05 1.69
C TYR A 72 4.04 -4.83 2.52
N CYS A 73 2.89 -5.21 1.98
CA CYS A 73 1.68 -5.33 2.77
C CYS A 73 1.79 -6.61 3.58
N ILE A 74 1.47 -6.56 4.88
CA ILE A 74 1.47 -7.70 5.78
C ILE A 74 0.06 -7.96 6.32
N LYS A 75 -0.26 -9.25 6.50
CA LYS A 75 -1.43 -9.77 7.19
C LYS A 75 -0.98 -10.86 8.16
N GLU A 76 -1.12 -10.60 9.45
CA GLU A 76 -0.89 -11.56 10.52
C GLU A 76 -2.23 -12.09 10.99
N VAL A 77 -2.34 -13.40 11.16
CA VAL A 77 -3.55 -14.10 11.53
C VAL A 77 -3.27 -14.90 12.80
N HIS A 78 -4.11 -14.69 13.80
CA HIS A 78 -4.06 -15.39 15.07
C HIS A 78 -5.21 -16.40 15.11
N ILE A 79 -4.87 -17.67 15.28
CA ILE A 79 -5.80 -18.80 15.27
C ILE A 79 -5.75 -19.44 16.66
N LYS A 80 -6.90 -19.63 17.31
CA LYS A 80 -7.00 -20.43 18.54
C LYS A 80 -8.13 -21.44 18.39
N GLY A 81 -7.88 -22.68 18.81
CA GLY A 81 -8.85 -23.77 18.67
C GLY A 81 -9.22 -24.09 17.21
N GLY A 82 -8.34 -23.79 16.24
CA GLY A 82 -8.58 -24.05 14.81
C GLY A 82 -9.40 -22.99 14.07
N ILE A 83 -9.83 -21.93 14.73
CA ILE A 83 -10.59 -20.83 14.14
C ILE A 83 -9.75 -19.55 14.15
N GLU A 84 -9.80 -18.76 13.08
CA GLU A 84 -9.23 -17.40 13.06
C GLU A 84 -9.91 -16.56 14.15
N TRP A 85 -9.14 -16.12 15.14
CA TRP A 85 -9.62 -15.27 16.22
C TRP A 85 -9.59 -13.80 15.81
N TYR A 86 -8.44 -13.35 15.30
CA TYR A 86 -8.29 -12.01 14.77
C TYR A 86 -7.11 -11.93 13.80
N SER A 87 -7.07 -10.87 13.00
CA SER A 87 -5.95 -10.53 12.13
C SER A 87 -5.49 -9.09 12.32
N ILE A 88 -4.19 -8.90 12.12
CA ILE A 88 -3.48 -7.63 12.12
C ILE A 88 -3.02 -7.36 10.69
N LYS A 89 -3.23 -6.14 10.20
CA LYS A 89 -2.93 -5.74 8.82
C LYS A 89 -2.11 -4.47 8.83
N GLY A 90 -1.10 -4.38 7.96
CA GLY A 90 -0.31 -3.17 7.85
C GLY A 90 0.73 -3.20 6.74
N CYS A 91 1.75 -2.38 6.91
CA CYS A 91 2.90 -2.28 6.03
C CYS A 91 4.13 -2.66 6.84
N THR A 92 4.95 -3.59 6.34
CA THR A 92 6.23 -3.95 6.97
C THR A 92 7.38 -3.71 6.00
N LYS A 93 8.52 -3.33 6.55
CA LYS A 93 9.82 -3.34 5.84
C LYS A 93 10.61 -4.61 6.10
N ASN A 94 10.18 -5.40 7.08
CA ASN A 94 10.96 -6.48 7.64
C ASN A 94 10.51 -7.80 6.99
N ILE A 95 11.28 -8.28 6.02
CA ILE A 95 10.96 -9.54 5.33
C ILE A 95 10.99 -10.75 6.27
N SER A 96 11.66 -10.65 7.42
CA SER A 96 11.65 -11.71 8.44
C SER A 96 10.31 -11.87 9.17
N GLU A 97 9.46 -10.83 9.14
CA GLU A 97 8.08 -10.92 9.64
C GLU A 97 7.15 -11.58 8.60
N CYS A 98 7.57 -11.61 7.32
CA CYS A 98 6.82 -12.27 6.27
C CYS A 98 7.00 -13.79 6.31
N PHE A 99 5.93 -14.53 6.01
CA PHE A 99 5.91 -16.00 6.02
C PHE A 99 6.28 -16.61 7.37
N LYS A 100 6.04 -15.87 8.45
CA LYS A 100 6.26 -16.33 9.82
C LYS A 100 5.11 -17.25 10.22
N ARG A 101 5.43 -18.43 10.74
CA ARG A 101 4.44 -19.34 11.34
C ARG A 101 4.94 -19.78 12.71
N ILE A 102 4.28 -19.33 13.77
CA ILE A 102 4.57 -19.74 15.15
C ILE A 102 3.42 -20.62 15.62
N ILE A 103 3.74 -21.82 16.07
CA ILE A 103 2.77 -22.76 16.64
C ILE A 103 3.04 -22.84 18.14
N SER A 104 2.08 -22.40 18.93
CA SER A 104 2.04 -22.51 20.40
C SER A 104 0.91 -23.48 20.78
N PRO A 105 0.95 -24.12 21.98
CA PRO A 105 -0.07 -25.09 22.39
C PRO A 105 -1.52 -24.57 22.34
N TYR A 106 -1.70 -23.25 22.48
CA TYR A 106 -3.02 -22.61 22.53
C TYR A 106 -3.29 -21.65 21.37
N GLU A 107 -2.26 -21.30 20.58
CA GLU A 107 -2.35 -20.25 19.57
C GLU A 107 -1.42 -20.52 18.40
N ILE A 108 -1.92 -20.32 17.18
CA ILE A 108 -1.13 -20.37 15.96
C ILE A 108 -1.11 -18.95 15.38
N GLN A 109 0.07 -18.41 15.16
CA GLN A 109 0.28 -17.12 14.52
C GLN A 109 0.86 -17.36 13.14
N ALA A 110 0.22 -16.83 12.10
CA ALA A 110 0.66 -16.95 10.72
C ALA A 110 0.68 -15.57 10.06
N ALA A 111 1.83 -15.16 9.51
CA ALA A 111 2.02 -13.89 8.84
C ALA A 111 2.31 -14.10 7.36
N HIS A 112 1.59 -13.37 6.50
CA HIS A 112 1.74 -13.42 5.06
C HIS A 112 1.95 -12.01 4.50
N CYS A 113 2.85 -11.90 3.52
CA CYS A 113 3.12 -10.65 2.83
C CYS A 113 2.77 -10.73 1.35
N CYS A 114 2.37 -9.58 0.79
CA CYS A 114 1.94 -9.48 -0.61
C CYS A 114 2.32 -8.11 -1.19
N HIS A 115 2.51 -8.08 -2.53
CA HIS A 115 3.09 -6.94 -3.26
C HIS A 115 2.08 -6.28 -4.22
N ARG A 116 0.79 -6.30 -3.88
CA ARG A 116 -0.25 -5.61 -4.66
C ARG A 116 -1.02 -4.62 -3.80
N PRO A 117 -1.55 -3.53 -4.39
CA PRO A 117 -2.40 -2.61 -3.65
C PRO A 117 -3.58 -3.35 -3.01
N MET A 118 -3.81 -3.09 -1.72
CA MET A 118 -4.91 -3.67 -0.92
C MET A 118 -4.96 -5.21 -0.90
N CYS A 119 -3.83 -5.90 -1.15
CA CYS A 119 -3.81 -7.36 -1.16
C CYS A 119 -4.00 -8.02 0.23
N ASN A 120 -3.86 -7.24 1.30
CA ASN A 120 -3.97 -7.71 2.69
C ASN A 120 -5.38 -7.53 3.29
N LEU A 121 -6.42 -7.52 2.45
CA LEU A 121 -7.82 -7.51 2.88
C LEU A 121 -8.26 -8.83 3.52
#